data_AF-A0A931GDF0-F1
#
_entry.id   AF-A0A931GDF0-F1
#
_cell.length_a   1.000
_cell.length_b   1.000
_cell.length_c   1.000
_cell.angle_alpha   90.00
_cell.angle_beta   90.00
_cell.angle_gamma   90.00
#
_symmetry.space_group_name_H-M   'P 1'
#
loop_
_entity.id
_entity.type
_entity.pdbx_description
1 polymer ?
#
loop_
_entity_poly.entity_id
_entity_poly.type
_entity_poly.pdbx_seq_one_letter_code
_entity_poly.pdbx_strand_id
1 'polypeptide(L)'
;MVEHPNSQQPSGQDDPPSTPPPSGHGNLVDALAALTEHTDRSAAPDASLEPPDPSGDRDTVMVVAFEGWNDAGGAASDAVALLGRAYNAVQRVVLGEDDYYDYQFSRPSVKRNAAGQRVVRWPLTRVLTADLPEHPFDLVLVTGVEPTYRWKQFCAELLTLAAEHRVRAIVLTGALLADSPHTRPIPVTRTSEHPQLREIIDAERSDYEGPTGIVGVLAALADAAGVPTVSTWAAVPHYVGQAPSPKATYALMRQLEDLLHISMDLSALAEDAEAWERGVDELASDDEEIGAYVKQLEEATDATEMPEASGESIAREFERYLKRRDQGRGWEPGGSN
;
A
#
# COMPACT_ATOMS: atom_id res chain seq x y z
N MET A 1 -68.78 20.08 4.65
CA MET A 1 -68.08 21.30 4.19
C MET A 1 -67.15 21.65 5.35
N VAL A 2 -65.87 21.30 5.37
CA VAL A 2 -64.86 21.22 4.30
C VAL A 2 -63.90 20.07 4.63
N GLU A 3 -63.54 19.27 3.62
CA GLU A 3 -62.48 18.26 3.66
C GLU A 3 -61.11 18.94 3.69
N HIS A 4 -60.20 18.48 4.55
CA HIS A 4 -58.79 18.87 4.48
C HIS A 4 -57.98 17.80 3.72
N PRO A 5 -57.12 18.20 2.77
CA PRO A 5 -56.45 17.28 1.88
C PRO A 5 -55.19 16.67 2.52
N ASN A 6 -54.98 15.41 2.12
CA ASN A 6 -53.85 14.56 2.43
C ASN A 6 -52.53 15.17 1.89
N SER A 7 -51.54 15.37 2.75
CA SER A 7 -50.21 15.85 2.37
C SER A 7 -49.26 14.65 2.28
N GLN A 8 -48.90 14.26 1.06
CA GLN A 8 -47.87 13.26 0.77
C GLN A 8 -46.49 13.77 1.22
N GLN A 9 -45.79 12.99 2.05
CA GLN A 9 -44.35 13.15 2.25
C GLN A 9 -43.60 12.60 1.03
N PRO A 10 -42.56 13.28 0.51
CA PRO A 10 -41.68 12.67 -0.47
C PRO A 10 -40.71 11.72 0.25
N SER A 11 -40.67 10.49 -0.23
CA SER A 11 -39.66 9.48 0.09
C SER A 11 -38.28 9.98 -0.34
N GLY A 12 -37.42 10.31 0.63
CA GLY A 12 -36.00 10.50 0.40
C GLY A 12 -35.39 9.17 -0.03
N GLN A 13 -34.85 9.16 -1.24
CA GLN A 13 -34.14 8.05 -1.83
C GLN A 13 -32.73 8.09 -1.25
N ASP A 14 -32.37 7.10 -0.41
CA ASP A 14 -31.01 6.92 0.06
C ASP A 14 -30.14 6.51 -1.13
N ASP A 15 -29.42 7.47 -1.70
CA ASP A 15 -28.35 7.18 -2.65
C ASP A 15 -27.20 6.49 -1.89
N PRO A 16 -26.67 5.35 -2.39
CA PRO A 16 -25.52 4.71 -1.78
C PRO A 16 -24.30 5.64 -1.85
N PRO A 17 -23.35 5.52 -0.90
CA PRO A 17 -22.15 6.36 -0.90
C PRO A 17 -21.42 6.20 -2.23
N SER A 18 -21.20 7.32 -2.92
CA SER A 18 -20.49 7.38 -4.19
C SER A 18 -19.05 6.94 -3.98
N THR A 19 -18.66 5.83 -4.62
CA THR A 19 -17.26 5.43 -4.77
C THR A 19 -16.49 6.60 -5.40
N PRO A 20 -15.37 7.06 -4.81
CA PRO A 20 -14.55 8.07 -5.46
C PRO A 20 -14.10 7.57 -6.85
N PRO A 21 -13.95 8.46 -7.84
CA PRO A 21 -13.45 8.06 -9.15
C PRO A 21 -12.04 7.46 -9.01
N PRO A 22 -11.67 6.47 -9.85
CA PRO A 22 -10.32 5.94 -9.84
C PRO A 22 -9.32 7.08 -10.03
N SER A 23 -8.23 7.04 -9.26
CA SER A 23 -7.04 7.88 -9.44
C SER A 23 -6.65 7.87 -10.91
N GLY A 24 -6.46 9.02 -11.55
CA GLY A 24 -6.06 9.11 -12.96
C GLY A 24 -4.63 8.64 -13.26
N HIS A 25 -4.03 7.85 -12.36
CA HIS A 25 -2.68 7.32 -12.45
C HIS A 25 -2.74 5.91 -13.06
N GLY A 26 -1.68 5.51 -13.76
CA GLY A 26 -1.59 4.16 -14.31
C GLY A 26 -1.34 3.12 -13.22
N ASN A 27 -1.43 1.85 -13.56
CA ASN A 27 -1.32 0.76 -12.60
C ASN A 27 -0.12 -0.16 -12.88
N LEU A 28 0.11 -1.10 -11.97
CA LEU A 28 1.22 -2.04 -12.10
C LEU A 28 1.06 -2.93 -13.34
N VAL A 29 -0.17 -3.25 -13.76
CA VAL A 29 -0.42 -4.03 -14.98
C VAL A 29 0.04 -3.30 -16.24
N ASP A 30 -0.34 -2.03 -16.37
CA ASP A 30 0.08 -1.17 -17.48
C ASP A 30 1.59 -0.97 -17.46
N ALA A 31 2.18 -0.84 -16.26
CA ALA A 31 3.63 -0.79 -16.10
C ALA A 31 4.32 -2.09 -16.54
N LEU A 32 3.78 -3.25 -16.17
CA LEU A 32 4.31 -4.55 -16.57
C LEU A 32 4.24 -4.76 -18.09
N ALA A 33 3.17 -4.32 -18.73
CA ALA A 33 3.05 -4.32 -20.19
C ALA A 33 4.13 -3.42 -20.83
N ALA A 34 4.30 -2.19 -20.33
CA ALA A 34 5.30 -1.24 -20.84
C ALA A 34 6.76 -1.71 -20.66
N LEU A 35 7.07 -2.38 -19.54
CA LEU A 35 8.39 -2.97 -19.27
C LEU A 35 8.71 -4.16 -20.19
N THR A 36 7.67 -4.89 -20.61
CA THR A 36 7.81 -6.05 -21.50
C THR A 36 8.13 -5.62 -22.93
N GLU A 37 7.50 -4.57 -23.45
CA GLU A 37 7.80 -4.00 -24.78
C GLU A 37 9.25 -3.52 -24.94
N HIS A 38 9.88 -3.04 -23.86
CA HIS A 38 11.29 -2.63 -23.88
C HIS A 38 12.27 -3.80 -23.86
N THR A 39 11.92 -4.90 -23.18
CA THR A 39 12.75 -6.11 -23.12
C THR A 39 12.76 -6.82 -24.47
N ASP A 40 11.61 -6.86 -25.15
CA ASP A 40 11.44 -7.58 -26.41
C ASP A 40 12.07 -6.84 -27.62
N ARG A 41 12.22 -5.51 -27.55
CA ARG A 41 12.97 -4.73 -28.55
C ARG A 41 14.49 -5.01 -28.57
N SER A 42 15.01 -5.69 -27.55
CA SER A 42 16.41 -6.10 -27.47
C SER A 42 16.65 -7.50 -28.07
N ALA A 43 15.59 -8.29 -28.25
CA ALA A 43 15.65 -9.59 -28.93
C ALA A 43 15.30 -9.43 -30.41
N ALA A 44 16.05 -10.08 -31.30
CA ALA A 44 15.76 -10.07 -32.73
C ALA A 44 14.40 -10.75 -33.00
N PRO A 45 13.59 -10.26 -33.96
CA PRO A 45 12.26 -10.80 -34.20
C PRO A 45 12.37 -12.19 -34.84
N ASP A 46 11.99 -13.24 -34.12
CA ASP A 46 11.69 -14.53 -34.71
C ASP A 46 10.22 -14.53 -35.18
N ALA A 47 10.04 -14.67 -36.49
CA ALA A 47 8.75 -14.64 -37.14
C ALA A 47 8.16 -16.05 -37.18
N SER A 48 7.56 -16.48 -36.07
CA SER A 48 6.63 -17.61 -36.04
C SER A 48 5.66 -17.50 -34.85
N LEU A 49 4.61 -16.68 -35.02
CA LEU A 49 3.51 -16.59 -34.06
C LEU A 49 2.58 -17.81 -34.22
N GLU A 50 2.85 -18.87 -33.47
CA GLU A 50 1.84 -19.86 -33.11
C GLU A 50 0.75 -19.20 -32.23
N PRO A 51 -0.52 -19.67 -32.29
CA PRO A 51 -1.56 -19.17 -31.41
C PRO A 51 -1.18 -19.44 -29.93
N PRO A 52 -1.49 -18.51 -29.00
CA PRO A 52 -1.11 -18.66 -27.60
C PRO A 52 -1.74 -19.93 -27.01
N ASP A 53 -0.90 -20.72 -26.34
CA ASP A 53 -1.30 -21.91 -25.60
C ASP A 53 -2.38 -21.54 -24.57
N PRO A 54 -3.56 -22.18 -24.57
CA PRO A 54 -4.62 -21.92 -23.59
C PRO A 54 -4.27 -22.37 -22.15
N SER A 55 -3.08 -22.96 -21.94
CA SER A 55 -2.46 -23.20 -20.63
C SER A 55 -1.30 -22.24 -20.31
N GLY A 56 -1.15 -21.16 -21.08
CA GLY A 56 0.04 -20.30 -21.15
C GLY A 56 0.48 -19.63 -19.85
N ASP A 57 1.81 -19.59 -19.67
CA ASP A 57 2.54 -18.85 -18.62
C ASP A 57 2.05 -17.40 -18.51
N ARG A 58 1.21 -17.12 -17.51
CA ARG A 58 0.77 -15.75 -17.18
C ARG A 58 1.86 -15.03 -16.40
N ASP A 59 1.98 -13.72 -16.61
CA ASP A 59 2.81 -12.89 -15.76
C ASP A 59 2.34 -12.99 -14.30
N THR A 60 3.24 -12.85 -13.35
CA THR A 60 2.90 -12.92 -11.92
C THR A 60 3.37 -11.68 -11.19
N VAL A 61 2.57 -11.21 -10.24
CA VAL A 61 2.96 -10.18 -9.27
C VAL A 61 3.17 -10.84 -7.91
N MET A 62 4.31 -10.58 -7.29
CA MET A 62 4.55 -11.03 -5.92
C MET A 62 4.15 -9.92 -4.94
N VAL A 63 3.27 -10.21 -3.98
CA VAL A 63 2.94 -9.29 -2.88
C VAL A 63 3.49 -9.85 -1.57
N VAL A 64 4.28 -9.05 -0.85
CA VAL A 64 5.09 -9.50 0.29
C VAL A 64 4.77 -8.67 1.52
N ALA A 65 4.52 -9.32 2.65
CA ALA A 65 4.47 -8.68 3.96
C ALA A 65 5.19 -9.54 5.01
N PHE A 66 5.92 -8.89 5.91
CA PHE A 66 6.59 -9.57 7.03
C PHE A 66 6.11 -9.01 8.36
N GLU A 67 5.65 -9.90 9.24
CA GLU A 67 5.36 -9.58 10.64
C GLU A 67 6.63 -9.09 11.35
N GLY A 68 6.46 -8.28 12.39
CA GLY A 68 7.56 -7.79 13.23
C GLY A 68 7.81 -6.31 13.04
N TRP A 69 9.07 -5.92 12.81
CA TRP A 69 9.46 -4.50 12.78
C TRP A 69 8.80 -3.71 11.64
N ASN A 70 8.45 -4.39 10.54
CA ASN A 70 7.90 -3.79 9.33
C ASN A 70 6.35 -3.72 9.31
N ASP A 71 5.67 -4.05 10.41
CA ASP A 71 4.23 -4.33 10.40
C ASP A 71 3.49 -3.77 11.62
N ALA A 72 3.56 -2.45 11.78
CA ALA A 72 2.78 -1.73 12.80
C ALA A 72 1.28 -2.08 12.69
N GLY A 73 0.65 -2.38 13.83
CA GLY A 73 -0.75 -2.79 13.87
C GLY A 73 -1.06 -4.15 13.22
N GLY A 74 -0.06 -4.92 12.78
CA GLY A 74 -0.28 -6.14 11.98
C GLY A 74 -0.88 -5.86 10.60
N ALA A 75 -0.84 -4.60 10.15
CA ALA A 75 -1.67 -4.11 9.06
C ALA A 75 -1.31 -4.72 7.71
N ALA A 76 -0.02 -4.84 7.40
CA ALA A 76 0.49 -5.37 6.14
C ALA A 76 0.33 -6.88 6.06
N SER A 77 0.63 -7.62 7.13
CA SER A 77 0.42 -9.07 7.15
C SER A 77 -1.06 -9.43 7.04
N ASP A 78 -1.95 -8.68 7.71
CA ASP A 78 -3.40 -8.87 7.60
C ASP A 78 -3.93 -8.53 6.19
N ALA A 79 -3.39 -7.50 5.53
CA ALA A 79 -3.75 -7.14 4.16
C ALA A 79 -3.40 -8.27 3.17
N VAL A 80 -2.15 -8.76 3.20
CA VAL A 80 -1.72 -9.89 2.34
C VAL A 80 -2.50 -11.17 2.67
N ALA A 81 -2.82 -11.40 3.93
CA ALA A 81 -3.66 -12.53 4.33
C ALA A 81 -5.11 -12.40 3.81
N LEU A 82 -5.66 -11.18 3.74
CA LEU A 82 -6.98 -10.92 3.19
C LEU A 82 -7.01 -11.16 1.66
N LEU A 83 -5.99 -10.69 0.93
CA LEU A 83 -5.80 -11.01 -0.49
C LEU A 83 -5.79 -12.54 -0.70
N GLY A 84 -5.03 -13.26 0.10
CA GLY A 84 -4.95 -14.71 0.01
C GLY A 84 -6.30 -15.41 0.23
N ARG A 85 -7.12 -14.90 1.15
CA ARG A 85 -8.49 -15.42 1.36
C ARG A 85 -9.42 -15.09 0.19
N ALA A 86 -9.39 -13.85 -0.29
CA ALA A 86 -10.27 -13.39 -1.36
C ALA A 86 -10.07 -14.15 -2.67
N TYR A 87 -8.81 -14.42 -3.01
CA TYR A 87 -8.43 -15.13 -4.25
C TYR A 87 -8.15 -16.62 -4.04
N ASN A 88 -8.57 -17.21 -2.91
CA ASN A 88 -8.41 -18.64 -2.61
C ASN A 88 -6.97 -19.15 -2.81
N ALA A 89 -5.99 -18.36 -2.37
CA ALA A 89 -4.58 -18.65 -2.56
C ALA A 89 -4.19 -19.99 -1.91
N VAL A 90 -3.43 -20.79 -2.66
CA VAL A 90 -2.99 -22.12 -2.24
C VAL A 90 -1.54 -22.03 -1.77
N GLN A 91 -1.26 -22.50 -0.55
CA GLN A 91 0.10 -22.59 -0.04
C GLN A 91 0.92 -23.58 -0.88
N ARG A 92 2.03 -23.11 -1.46
CA ARG A 92 2.94 -23.93 -2.28
C ARG A 92 4.21 -24.28 -1.52
N VAL A 93 4.83 -23.28 -0.90
CA VAL A 93 6.13 -23.42 -0.25
C VAL A 93 6.07 -22.84 1.16
N VAL A 94 6.85 -23.43 2.05
CA VAL A 94 7.14 -22.90 3.38
C VAL A 94 8.65 -22.71 3.47
N LEU A 95 9.08 -21.48 3.69
CA LEU A 95 10.44 -21.14 4.04
C LEU A 95 10.51 -21.02 5.56
N GLY A 96 11.45 -21.70 6.20
CA GLY A 96 11.57 -21.64 7.66
C GLY A 96 12.03 -22.92 8.33
N GLU A 97 13.03 -23.58 7.75
CA GLU A 97 13.80 -24.55 8.48
C GLU A 97 14.75 -23.80 9.42
N ASP A 98 15.01 -24.36 10.62
CA ASP A 98 15.62 -23.82 11.85
C ASP A 98 16.75 -22.77 11.71
N ASP A 99 17.36 -22.65 10.53
CA ASP A 99 18.46 -21.78 10.16
C ASP A 99 18.13 -20.27 10.11
N TYR A 100 16.86 -19.88 9.98
CA TYR A 100 16.47 -18.47 9.80
C TYR A 100 16.00 -17.76 11.06
N TYR A 101 15.60 -18.48 12.10
CA TYR A 101 14.88 -17.89 13.24
C TYR A 101 15.60 -18.10 14.57
N ASP A 102 15.73 -17.03 15.35
CA ASP A 102 16.05 -17.15 16.77
C ASP A 102 14.75 -17.40 17.54
N TYR A 103 14.55 -18.62 18.04
CA TYR A 103 13.34 -18.97 18.79
C TYR A 103 13.24 -18.34 20.18
N GLN A 104 14.27 -17.64 20.68
CA GLN A 104 14.16 -16.80 21.87
C GLN A 104 13.50 -15.46 21.56
N PHE A 105 13.73 -14.95 20.33
CA PHE A 105 13.13 -13.73 19.81
C PHE A 105 11.75 -14.03 19.20
N SER A 106 11.69 -14.90 18.19
CA SER A 106 10.47 -15.33 17.49
C SER A 106 9.94 -16.64 18.09
N ARG A 107 9.34 -16.54 19.27
CA ARG A 107 8.91 -17.72 20.04
C ARG A 107 7.82 -18.53 19.32
N PRO A 108 7.97 -19.87 19.22
CA PRO A 108 6.89 -20.74 18.79
C PRO A 108 5.69 -20.64 19.73
N SER A 109 4.48 -20.71 19.17
CA SER A 109 3.24 -20.62 19.93
C SER A 109 2.52 -21.97 20.00
N VAL A 110 1.84 -22.22 21.10
CA VAL A 110 1.00 -23.41 21.27
C VAL A 110 -0.41 -23.07 20.84
N LYS A 111 -0.96 -23.80 19.86
CA LYS A 111 -2.36 -23.70 19.45
C LYS A 111 -3.06 -25.05 19.53
N ARG A 112 -4.38 -25.06 19.46
CA ARG A 112 -5.17 -26.27 19.24
C ARG A 112 -5.66 -26.31 17.79
N ASN A 113 -5.58 -27.47 17.14
CA ASN A 113 -6.15 -27.65 15.81
C ASN A 113 -7.68 -27.85 15.90
N ALA A 114 -8.35 -28.00 14.75
CA ALA A 114 -9.80 -28.23 14.69
C ALA A 114 -10.26 -29.50 15.44
N ALA A 115 -9.38 -30.49 15.59
CA ALA A 115 -9.62 -31.69 16.38
C ALA A 115 -9.32 -31.51 17.88
N GLY A 116 -9.02 -30.29 18.34
CA GLY A 116 -8.68 -29.96 19.72
C GLY A 116 -7.28 -30.39 20.17
N GLN A 117 -6.46 -30.96 19.28
CA GLN A 117 -5.13 -31.45 19.60
C GLN A 117 -4.14 -30.28 19.72
N ARG A 118 -3.25 -30.37 20.72
CA ARG A 118 -2.20 -29.39 20.94
C ARG A 118 -1.15 -29.50 19.84
N VAL A 119 -0.90 -28.40 19.14
CA VAL A 119 0.13 -28.28 18.10
C VAL A 119 1.04 -27.09 18.41
N VAL A 120 2.33 -27.22 18.11
CA VAL A 120 3.28 -26.11 18.18
C VAL A 120 3.33 -25.47 16.79
N ARG A 121 3.12 -24.16 16.72
CA ARG A 121 3.31 -23.36 15.52
C ARG A 121 4.64 -22.64 15.60
N TRP A 122 5.54 -23.05 14.73
CA TRP A 122 6.85 -22.44 14.55
C TRP A 122 6.73 -21.18 13.66
N PRO A 123 7.59 -20.16 13.88
CA PRO A 123 7.70 -19.05 12.94
C PRO A 123 8.18 -19.57 11.60
N LEU A 124 7.58 -19.06 10.53
CA LEU A 124 7.86 -19.46 9.15
C LEU A 124 7.34 -18.39 8.19
N THR A 125 7.80 -18.45 6.95
CA THR A 125 7.29 -17.67 5.83
C THR A 125 6.58 -18.60 4.86
N ARG A 126 5.35 -18.25 4.49
CA ARG A 126 4.52 -18.97 3.52
C ARG A 126 4.61 -18.26 2.18
N VAL A 127 4.71 -19.06 1.14
CA VAL A 127 4.52 -18.61 -0.25
C VAL A 127 3.26 -19.29 -0.77
N LEU A 128 2.28 -18.48 -1.13
CA LEU A 128 0.99 -18.91 -1.67
C LEU A 128 0.87 -18.43 -3.12
N THR A 129 0.11 -19.15 -3.93
CA THR A 129 -0.22 -18.75 -5.31
C THR A 129 -1.73 -18.62 -5.46
N ALA A 130 -2.20 -17.58 -6.14
CA ALA A 130 -3.59 -17.45 -6.54
C ALA A 130 -3.69 -17.18 -8.04
N ASP A 131 -4.50 -17.98 -8.72
CA ASP A 131 -4.80 -17.81 -10.14
C ASP A 131 -5.91 -16.76 -10.25
N LEU A 132 -5.71 -15.75 -11.10
CA LEU A 132 -6.67 -14.66 -11.32
C LEU A 132 -7.12 -14.67 -12.80
N PRO A 133 -8.03 -15.57 -13.21
CA PRO A 133 -8.42 -15.71 -14.62
C PRO A 133 -8.93 -14.42 -15.28
N GLU A 134 -9.56 -13.54 -14.48
CA GLU A 134 -10.14 -12.26 -14.91
C GLU A 134 -9.13 -11.10 -14.97
N HIS A 135 -7.87 -11.30 -14.54
CA HIS A 135 -6.82 -10.27 -14.53
C HIS A 135 -5.60 -10.74 -15.33
N PRO A 136 -4.84 -9.89 -16.03
CA PRO A 136 -3.76 -10.32 -16.92
C PRO A 136 -2.53 -10.94 -16.22
N PHE A 137 -2.54 -11.07 -14.90
CA PHE A 137 -1.47 -11.63 -14.09
C PHE A 137 -2.05 -12.53 -12.98
N ASP A 138 -1.24 -13.44 -12.46
CA ASP A 138 -1.51 -14.21 -11.24
C ASP A 138 -0.77 -13.63 -10.03
N LEU A 139 -1.13 -14.07 -8.82
CA LEU A 139 -0.52 -13.59 -7.59
C LEU A 139 0.38 -14.65 -6.95
N VAL A 140 1.57 -14.22 -6.52
CA VAL A 140 2.35 -14.91 -5.49
C VAL A 140 2.28 -14.09 -4.21
N LEU A 141 1.82 -14.67 -3.11
CA LEU A 141 1.69 -13.99 -1.83
C LEU A 141 2.73 -14.54 -0.86
N VAL A 142 3.51 -13.66 -0.26
CA VAL A 142 4.53 -14.00 0.73
C VAL A 142 4.16 -13.37 2.06
N THR A 143 3.99 -14.21 3.08
CA THR A 143 3.62 -13.76 4.44
C THR A 143 4.34 -14.58 5.49
N GLY A 144 4.87 -13.94 6.53
CA GLY A 144 5.41 -14.62 7.70
C GLY A 144 6.23 -13.73 8.60
N VAL A 145 6.89 -14.35 9.57
CA VAL A 145 7.76 -13.64 10.52
C VAL A 145 9.04 -13.22 9.81
N GLU A 146 9.49 -11.99 10.01
CA GLU A 146 10.81 -11.53 9.59
C GLU A 146 11.90 -12.49 10.11
N PRO A 147 12.78 -13.02 9.25
CA PRO A 147 13.86 -13.91 9.68
C PRO A 147 14.82 -13.17 10.62
N THR A 148 15.45 -13.89 11.55
CA THR A 148 16.48 -13.31 12.44
C THR A 148 17.89 -13.39 11.83
N TYR A 149 18.15 -14.43 11.06
CA TYR A 149 19.47 -14.73 10.51
C TYR A 149 19.45 -14.87 8.99
N ARG A 150 20.64 -14.82 8.39
CA ARG A 150 20.91 -15.18 6.99
C ARG A 150 20.02 -14.46 5.95
N TRP A 151 19.68 -13.19 6.18
CA TRP A 151 18.81 -12.41 5.28
C TRP A 151 19.20 -12.46 3.80
N LYS A 152 20.50 -12.41 3.49
CA LYS A 152 20.97 -12.51 2.10
C LYS A 152 20.59 -13.85 1.45
N GLN A 153 20.72 -14.95 2.18
CA GLN A 153 20.34 -16.28 1.69
C GLN A 153 18.81 -16.39 1.59
N PHE A 154 18.10 -15.94 2.63
CA PHE A 154 16.64 -15.95 2.67
C PHE A 154 16.02 -15.18 1.49
N CYS A 155 16.50 -13.97 1.20
CA CYS A 155 16.05 -13.19 0.06
C CYS A 155 16.42 -13.84 -1.28
N ALA A 156 17.61 -14.46 -1.39
CA ALA A 156 17.99 -15.18 -2.60
C ALA A 156 17.08 -16.39 -2.88
N GLU A 157 16.64 -17.10 -1.84
CA GLU A 157 15.66 -18.19 -1.97
C GLU A 157 14.29 -17.64 -2.40
N LEU A 158 13.82 -16.53 -1.81
CA LEU A 158 12.58 -15.87 -2.25
C LEU A 158 12.65 -15.39 -3.71
N LEU A 159 13.78 -14.81 -4.14
CA LEU A 159 13.96 -14.38 -5.53
C LEU A 159 14.09 -15.54 -6.51
N THR A 160 14.60 -16.69 -6.04
CA THR A 160 14.60 -17.93 -6.82
C THR A 160 13.17 -18.41 -7.06
N LEU A 161 12.35 -18.44 -6.00
CA LEU A 161 10.91 -18.74 -6.10
C LEU A 161 10.20 -17.71 -7.00
N ALA A 162 10.56 -16.43 -6.89
CA ALA A 162 10.02 -15.38 -7.76
C ALA A 162 10.30 -15.69 -9.24
N ALA A 163 11.53 -16.09 -9.57
CA ALA A 163 11.92 -16.45 -10.93
C ALA A 163 11.20 -17.72 -11.43
N GLU A 164 11.07 -18.75 -10.59
CA GLU A 164 10.32 -19.98 -10.90
C GLU A 164 8.85 -19.70 -11.23
N HIS A 165 8.25 -18.73 -10.54
CA HIS A 165 6.89 -18.25 -10.77
C HIS A 165 6.80 -17.10 -11.78
N ARG A 166 7.88 -16.76 -12.50
CA ARG A 166 7.91 -15.67 -13.50
C ARG A 166 7.36 -14.34 -12.96
N VAL A 167 7.70 -14.02 -11.73
CA VAL A 167 7.33 -12.76 -11.11
C VAL A 167 7.98 -11.60 -11.88
N ARG A 168 7.13 -10.68 -12.35
CA ARG A 168 7.56 -9.50 -13.13
C ARG A 168 7.71 -8.24 -12.29
N ALA A 169 7.06 -8.19 -11.13
CA ALA A 169 7.22 -7.12 -10.16
C ALA A 169 6.93 -7.63 -8.73
N ILE A 170 7.57 -7.01 -7.74
CA ILE A 170 7.37 -7.28 -6.32
C ILE A 170 6.75 -6.05 -5.65
N VAL A 171 5.58 -6.23 -5.06
CA VAL A 171 4.94 -5.27 -4.16
C VAL A 171 5.31 -5.62 -2.73
N LEU A 172 6.05 -4.74 -2.09
CA LEU A 172 6.48 -4.84 -0.70
C LEU A 172 5.52 -4.02 0.16
N THR A 173 4.77 -4.67 1.04
CA THR A 173 3.76 -4.03 1.88
C THR A 173 4.25 -3.98 3.32
N GLY A 174 4.20 -2.79 3.92
CA GLY A 174 4.62 -2.55 5.29
C GLY A 174 3.74 -1.53 6.01
N ALA A 175 3.95 -1.43 7.31
CA ALA A 175 3.33 -0.43 8.16
C ALA A 175 4.34 0.01 9.23
N LEU A 176 4.40 1.30 9.49
CA LEU A 176 5.33 1.90 10.46
C LEU A 176 4.57 2.81 11.42
N LEU A 177 5.19 3.08 12.56
CA LEU A 177 4.68 4.05 13.52
C LEU A 177 5.06 5.47 13.07
N ALA A 178 4.08 6.37 13.05
CA ALA A 178 4.23 7.73 12.58
C ALA A 178 3.46 8.74 13.44
N ASP A 179 3.77 10.02 13.23
CA ASP A 179 3.03 11.16 13.73
C ASP A 179 1.83 11.44 12.82
N SER A 180 0.81 10.59 12.94
CA SER A 180 -0.44 10.70 12.19
C SER A 180 -1.63 10.68 13.15
N PRO A 181 -2.67 11.52 12.92
CA PRO A 181 -3.88 11.48 13.72
C PRO A 181 -4.77 10.30 13.29
N HIS A 182 -5.26 9.53 14.27
CA HIS A 182 -6.17 8.41 14.02
C HIS A 182 -7.54 8.85 13.49
N THR A 183 -7.88 10.14 13.55
CA THR A 183 -9.12 10.78 13.09
C THR A 183 -9.07 11.26 11.63
N ARG A 184 -7.99 10.99 10.91
CA ARG A 184 -7.84 11.26 9.47
C ARG A 184 -7.59 9.96 8.69
N PRO A 185 -7.72 9.94 7.36
CA PRO A 185 -7.30 8.78 6.56
C PRO A 185 -5.84 8.41 6.86
N ILE A 186 -5.54 7.11 6.98
CA ILE A 186 -4.17 6.64 7.19
C ILE A 186 -3.35 6.93 5.94
N PRO A 187 -2.29 7.76 6.03
CA PRO A 187 -1.43 8.02 4.88
C PRO A 187 -0.73 6.73 4.47
N VAL A 188 -0.72 6.44 3.17
CA VAL A 188 0.07 5.35 2.60
C VAL A 188 1.00 5.92 1.54
N THR A 189 2.30 5.74 1.73
CA THR A 189 3.30 6.19 0.76
C THR A 189 3.65 5.06 -0.20
N ARG A 190 3.90 5.43 -1.46
CA ARG A 190 4.41 4.52 -2.50
C ARG A 190 5.81 4.95 -2.88
N THR A 191 6.76 4.02 -2.86
CA THR A 191 8.12 4.28 -3.32
C THR A 191 8.62 3.21 -4.29
N SER A 192 9.47 3.60 -5.23
CA SER A 192 10.15 2.69 -6.13
C SER A 192 11.48 3.27 -6.60
N GLU A 193 12.51 2.43 -6.72
CA GLU A 193 13.77 2.85 -7.37
C GLU A 193 13.64 2.90 -8.90
N HIS A 194 12.63 2.23 -9.48
CA HIS A 194 12.49 2.10 -10.92
C HIS A 194 11.78 3.33 -11.54
N PRO A 195 12.47 4.18 -12.33
CA PRO A 195 11.93 5.47 -12.77
C PRO A 195 10.64 5.37 -13.57
N GLN A 196 10.54 4.40 -14.48
CA GLN A 196 9.34 4.22 -15.31
C GLN A 196 8.14 3.76 -14.48
N LEU A 197 8.36 2.98 -13.41
CA LEU A 197 7.27 2.56 -12.53
C LEU A 197 6.75 3.77 -11.77
N ARG A 198 7.65 4.59 -11.21
CA ARG A 198 7.29 5.83 -10.48
C ARG A 198 6.34 6.73 -11.26
N GLU A 199 6.61 6.95 -12.55
CA GLU A 199 5.75 7.76 -13.40
C GLU A 199 4.35 7.15 -13.62
N ILE A 200 4.27 5.82 -13.72
CA ILE A 200 3.02 5.13 -14.03
C ILE A 200 2.14 5.04 -12.77
N ILE A 201 2.69 4.64 -11.63
CA ILE A 201 1.92 4.33 -10.40
C ILE A 201 1.87 5.48 -9.38
N ASP A 202 2.37 6.66 -9.76
CA ASP A 202 2.52 7.83 -8.90
C ASP A 202 3.30 7.51 -7.61
N ALA A 203 4.50 6.93 -7.79
CA ALA A 203 5.39 6.63 -6.68
C ALA A 203 6.58 7.59 -6.64
N GLU A 204 7.06 7.87 -5.44
CA GLU A 204 8.25 8.68 -5.23
C GLU A 204 9.50 7.82 -5.15
N ARG A 205 10.67 8.46 -5.25
CA ARG A 205 11.93 7.79 -4.90
C ARG A 205 12.15 7.95 -3.41
N SER A 206 12.56 6.88 -2.73
CA SER A 206 12.91 6.99 -1.31
C SER A 206 14.22 7.79 -1.14
N ASP A 207 14.21 8.75 -0.22
CA ASP A 207 15.39 9.46 0.27
C ASP A 207 15.86 8.96 1.64
N TYR A 208 15.27 7.86 2.11
CA TYR A 208 15.53 7.32 3.45
C TYR A 208 16.97 6.80 3.58
N GLU A 209 17.66 7.28 4.61
CA GLU A 209 18.94 6.75 5.06
C GLU A 209 18.83 6.34 6.54
N GLY A 210 19.05 5.05 6.82
CA GLY A 210 18.97 4.53 8.18
C GLY A 210 18.91 3.00 8.26
N PRO A 211 18.63 2.45 9.46
CA PRO A 211 18.39 1.03 9.65
C PRO A 211 17.25 0.52 8.75
N THR A 212 17.38 -0.70 8.23
CA THR A 212 16.34 -1.31 7.39
C THR A 212 16.01 -2.72 7.86
N GLY A 213 14.79 -3.16 7.53
CA GLY A 213 14.32 -4.51 7.75
C GLY A 213 14.55 -5.43 6.55
N ILE A 214 14.03 -6.65 6.63
CA ILE A 214 14.07 -7.63 5.55
C ILE A 214 13.43 -7.10 4.26
N VAL A 215 12.43 -6.23 4.37
CA VAL A 215 11.73 -5.60 3.24
C VAL A 215 12.70 -4.79 2.39
N GLY A 216 13.51 -3.92 3.01
CA GLY A 216 14.49 -3.11 2.29
C GLY A 216 15.65 -3.94 1.72
N VAL A 217 16.05 -5.01 2.41
CA VAL A 217 17.06 -5.95 1.88
C VAL A 217 16.53 -6.72 0.67
N LEU A 218 15.28 -7.17 0.71
CA LEU A 218 14.63 -7.82 -0.43
C LEU A 218 14.50 -6.85 -1.61
N ALA A 219 14.11 -5.59 -1.36
CA ALA A 219 14.03 -4.55 -2.39
C ALA A 219 15.37 -4.36 -3.11
N ALA A 220 16.45 -4.18 -2.35
CA ALA A 220 17.79 -3.95 -2.90
C ALA A 220 18.32 -5.16 -3.70
N LEU A 221 18.05 -6.38 -3.23
CA LEU A 221 18.46 -7.60 -3.94
C LEU A 221 17.61 -7.87 -5.18
N ALA A 222 16.31 -7.55 -5.14
CA ALA A 222 15.42 -7.64 -6.30
C ALA A 222 15.84 -6.66 -7.39
N ASP A 223 16.13 -5.41 -7.04
CA ASP A 223 16.64 -4.39 -7.96
C ASP A 223 17.97 -4.82 -8.61
N ALA A 224 18.91 -5.33 -7.81
CA ALA A 224 20.16 -5.89 -8.32
C ALA A 224 19.96 -7.11 -9.24
N ALA A 225 18.86 -7.84 -9.08
CA ALA A 225 18.45 -8.95 -9.94
C ALA A 225 17.61 -8.52 -11.15
N GLY A 226 17.34 -7.21 -11.31
CA GLY A 226 16.53 -6.66 -12.39
C GLY A 226 15.03 -6.93 -12.25
N VAL A 227 14.56 -7.26 -11.04
CA VAL A 227 13.13 -7.42 -10.73
C VAL A 227 12.62 -6.12 -10.10
N PRO A 228 11.76 -5.36 -10.79
CA PRO A 228 11.27 -4.10 -10.28
C PRO A 228 10.46 -4.26 -9.00
N THR A 229 10.59 -3.29 -8.09
CA THR A 229 9.90 -3.29 -6.81
C THR A 229 9.11 -2.01 -6.58
N VAL A 230 8.00 -2.16 -5.85
CA VAL A 230 7.17 -1.06 -5.34
C VAL A 230 6.98 -1.31 -3.86
N SER A 231 7.28 -0.33 -3.02
CA SER A 231 7.00 -0.41 -1.58
C SER A 231 5.78 0.43 -1.24
N THR A 232 4.87 -0.12 -0.43
CA THR A 232 3.70 0.57 0.14
C THR A 232 3.80 0.57 1.66
N TRP A 233 3.73 1.75 2.28
CA TRP A 233 3.91 1.89 3.73
C TRP A 233 2.77 2.69 4.36
N ALA A 234 2.02 2.06 5.25
CA ALA A 234 1.01 2.75 6.07
C ALA A 234 1.63 3.44 7.28
N ALA A 235 1.28 4.71 7.48
CA ALA A 235 1.69 5.53 8.62
C ALA A 235 0.70 5.36 9.79
N VAL A 236 0.94 4.35 10.63
CA VAL A 236 0.08 4.04 11.79
C VAL A 236 0.37 5.01 12.94
N PRO A 237 -0.65 5.63 13.56
CA PRO A 237 -0.44 6.50 14.72
C PRO A 237 0.34 5.80 15.83
N HIS A 238 1.48 6.36 16.24
CA HIS A 238 2.39 5.66 17.16
C HIS A 238 1.78 5.35 18.54
N TYR A 239 0.81 6.13 18.99
CA TYR A 239 0.11 5.92 20.27
C TYR A 239 -0.92 4.77 20.22
N VAL A 240 -1.26 4.25 19.03
CA VAL A 240 -2.15 3.10 18.83
C VAL A 240 -1.58 2.10 17.79
N GLY A 241 -0.29 1.82 17.90
CA GLY A 241 0.42 0.91 17.01
C GLY A 241 0.24 -0.59 17.27
N GLN A 242 -0.53 -0.97 18.30
CA GLN A 242 -0.72 -2.39 18.65
C GLN A 242 -1.67 -3.08 17.68
N ALA A 243 -1.36 -4.34 17.34
CA ALA A 243 -2.23 -5.15 16.49
C ALA A 243 -3.51 -5.59 17.24
N PRO A 244 -4.67 -5.66 16.56
CA PRO A 244 -4.89 -5.34 15.15
C PRO A 244 -5.18 -3.85 14.88
N SER A 245 -4.81 -3.36 13.70
CA SER A 245 -5.19 -2.04 13.18
C SER A 245 -5.99 -2.19 11.86
N PRO A 246 -7.31 -2.46 11.94
CA PRO A 246 -8.15 -2.64 10.75
C PRO A 246 -8.18 -1.39 9.87
N LYS A 247 -8.05 -0.19 10.45
CA LYS A 247 -7.98 1.07 9.69
C LYS A 247 -6.73 1.15 8.81
N ALA A 248 -5.57 0.72 9.32
CA ALA A 248 -4.35 0.67 8.53
C ALA A 248 -4.40 -0.46 7.49
N THR A 249 -4.95 -1.63 7.84
CA THR A 249 -5.19 -2.72 6.88
C THR A 249 -6.10 -2.26 5.75
N TYR A 250 -7.19 -1.54 6.06
CA TYR A 250 -8.12 -0.99 5.07
C TYR A 250 -7.42 -0.04 4.10
N ALA A 251 -6.59 0.88 4.62
CA ALA A 251 -5.82 1.81 3.80
C ALA A 251 -4.83 1.08 2.87
N LEU A 252 -4.10 0.08 3.37
CA LEU A 252 -3.22 -0.76 2.54
C LEU A 252 -3.99 -1.54 1.49
N MET A 253 -5.15 -2.09 1.83
CA MET A 253 -5.98 -2.83 0.88
C MET A 253 -6.50 -1.97 -0.26
N ARG A 254 -6.96 -0.75 0.03
CA ARG A 254 -7.35 0.24 -1.01
C ARG A 254 -6.19 0.56 -1.93
N GLN A 255 -4.97 0.66 -1.38
CA GLN A 255 -3.76 0.92 -2.17
C GLN A 255 -3.35 -0.28 -3.01
N LEU A 256 -3.54 -1.50 -2.52
CA LEU A 256 -3.30 -2.73 -3.28
C LEU A 256 -4.35 -2.92 -4.38
N GLU A 257 -5.63 -2.59 -4.16
CA GLU A 257 -6.67 -2.59 -5.19
C GLU A 257 -6.33 -1.64 -6.33
N ASP A 258 -5.93 -0.41 -6.01
CA ASP A 258 -5.53 0.60 -6.99
C ASP A 258 -4.23 0.20 -7.72
N LEU A 259 -3.21 -0.30 -7.00
CA LEU A 259 -1.95 -0.69 -7.64
C LEU A 259 -2.09 -1.91 -8.56
N LEU A 260 -2.90 -2.90 -8.16
CA LEU A 260 -3.05 -4.18 -8.87
C LEU A 260 -4.25 -4.18 -9.83
N HIS A 261 -5.10 -3.15 -9.83
CA HIS A 261 -6.37 -3.13 -10.57
C HIS A 261 -7.25 -4.35 -10.29
N ILE A 262 -7.34 -4.69 -9.01
CA ILE A 262 -8.20 -5.77 -8.50
C ILE A 262 -9.38 -5.17 -7.74
N SER A 263 -10.48 -5.92 -7.65
CA SER A 263 -11.70 -5.47 -6.97
C SER A 263 -12.04 -6.44 -5.84
N MET A 264 -12.20 -5.90 -4.63
CA MET A 264 -12.54 -6.66 -3.44
C MET A 264 -13.68 -5.99 -2.66
N ASP A 265 -14.54 -6.80 -2.07
CA ASP A 265 -15.49 -6.30 -1.08
C ASP A 265 -14.77 -6.05 0.25
N LEU A 266 -14.53 -4.77 0.54
CA LEU A 266 -13.90 -4.31 1.78
C LEU A 266 -14.92 -3.77 2.79
N SER A 267 -16.22 -3.96 2.58
CA SER A 267 -17.26 -3.34 3.43
C SER A 267 -17.12 -3.71 4.91
N ALA A 268 -16.93 -4.99 5.21
CA ALA A 268 -16.71 -5.45 6.58
C ALA A 268 -15.43 -4.87 7.21
N LEU A 269 -14.36 -4.73 6.41
CA LEU A 269 -13.10 -4.14 6.89
C LEU A 269 -13.25 -2.62 7.13
N ALA A 270 -14.06 -1.93 6.33
CA ALA A 270 -14.40 -0.53 6.53
C ALA A 270 -15.20 -0.34 7.84
N GLU A 271 -16.19 -1.20 8.11
CA GLU A 271 -16.94 -1.20 9.37
C GLU A 271 -16.01 -1.44 10.58
N ASP A 272 -15.09 -2.40 10.48
CA ASP A 272 -14.07 -2.66 11.50
C ASP A 272 -13.13 -1.46 11.71
N ALA A 273 -12.76 -0.76 10.63
CA ALA A 273 -11.92 0.44 10.68
C ALA A 273 -12.63 1.61 11.41
N GLU A 274 -13.91 1.84 11.11
CA GLU A 274 -14.71 2.85 11.82
C GLU A 274 -14.94 2.50 13.29
N ALA A 275 -15.16 1.22 13.59
CA ALA A 275 -15.30 0.76 14.97
C ALA A 275 -14.01 0.93 15.76
N TRP A 276 -12.87 0.65 15.13
CA TRP A 276 -11.56 0.89 15.71
C TRP A 276 -11.33 2.38 15.96
N GLU A 277 -11.65 3.26 15.01
CA GLU A 277 -11.50 4.70 15.16
C GLU A 277 -12.29 5.24 16.35
N ARG A 278 -13.58 4.89 16.47
CA ARG A 278 -14.41 5.26 17.63
C ARG A 278 -13.81 4.77 18.95
N GLY A 279 -13.25 3.56 18.98
CA GLY A 279 -12.61 3.02 20.17
C GLY A 279 -11.34 3.80 20.55
N VAL A 280 -10.57 4.27 19.57
CA VAL A 280 -9.41 5.13 19.84
C VAL A 280 -9.83 6.54 20.26
N ASP A 281 -10.87 7.10 19.67
CA ASP A 281 -11.45 8.39 20.07
C ASP A 281 -11.84 8.38 21.55
N GLU A 282 -12.55 7.33 21.99
CA GLU A 282 -12.94 7.16 23.40
C GLU A 282 -11.71 7.17 24.32
N LEU A 283 -10.68 6.37 24.00
CA LEU A 283 -9.44 6.31 24.77
C LEU A 283 -8.67 7.63 24.78
N ALA A 284 -8.64 8.35 23.66
CA ALA A 284 -7.96 9.64 23.54
C ALA A 284 -8.73 10.75 24.29
N SER A 285 -10.06 10.65 24.38
CA SER A 285 -10.91 11.63 25.07
C SER A 285 -10.78 11.57 26.59
N ASP A 286 -10.38 10.43 27.13
CA ASP A 286 -10.15 10.22 28.57
C ASP A 286 -8.82 10.83 29.04
N ASP A 287 -7.92 11.19 28.12
CA ASP A 287 -6.59 11.75 28.40
C ASP A 287 -6.41 13.11 27.69
N GLU A 288 -6.45 14.20 28.48
CA GLU A 288 -6.31 15.57 27.96
C GLU A 288 -4.99 15.81 27.22
N GLU A 289 -3.90 15.13 27.58
CA GLU A 289 -2.60 15.26 26.92
C GLU A 289 -2.63 14.59 25.54
N ILE A 290 -3.19 13.38 25.46
CA ILE A 290 -3.37 12.67 24.19
C ILE A 290 -4.34 13.46 23.29
N GLY A 291 -5.45 13.94 23.80
CA GLY A 291 -6.42 14.74 23.03
C GLY A 291 -5.80 16.03 22.45
N ALA A 292 -5.00 16.75 23.24
CA ALA A 292 -4.29 17.93 22.76
C ALA A 292 -3.25 17.58 21.69
N TYR A 293 -2.56 16.46 21.86
CA TYR A 293 -1.58 15.98 20.90
C TYR A 293 -2.21 15.53 19.57
N VAL A 294 -3.32 14.78 19.61
CA VAL A 294 -4.09 14.39 18.42
C VAL A 294 -4.50 15.63 17.64
N LYS A 295 -5.03 16.65 18.32
CA LYS A 295 -5.41 17.92 17.67
C LYS A 295 -4.22 18.61 16.98
N GLN A 296 -3.04 18.60 17.60
CA GLN A 296 -1.83 19.13 16.96
C GLN A 296 -1.47 18.36 15.67
N LEU A 297 -1.60 17.03 15.70
CA LEU A 297 -1.38 16.20 14.51
C LEU A 297 -2.40 16.49 13.41
N GLU A 298 -3.68 16.66 13.75
CA GLU A 298 -4.73 17.06 12.81
C GLU A 298 -4.40 18.41 12.14
N GLU A 299 -4.04 19.42 12.93
CA GLU A 299 -3.67 20.74 12.40
C GLU A 299 -2.48 20.66 11.43
N ALA A 300 -1.48 19.82 11.73
CA ALA A 300 -0.32 19.62 10.87
C ALA A 300 -0.67 18.87 9.57
N THR A 301 -1.49 17.83 9.65
CA THR A 301 -1.97 17.08 8.48
C THR A 301 -2.82 17.96 7.57
N ASP A 302 -3.85 18.61 8.13
CA ASP A 302 -4.79 19.43 7.37
C ASP A 302 -4.09 20.61 6.68
N ALA A 303 -3.05 21.20 7.31
CA ALA A 303 -2.24 22.26 6.71
C ALA A 303 -1.44 21.79 5.48
N THR A 304 -1.03 20.52 5.46
CA THR A 304 -0.26 19.93 4.35
C THR A 304 -1.16 19.56 3.17
N GLU A 305 -2.42 19.21 3.43
CA GLU A 305 -3.42 18.83 2.41
C GLU A 305 -4.12 20.04 1.74
N MET A 306 -3.92 21.26 2.26
CA MET A 306 -4.52 22.46 1.65
C MET A 306 -3.96 22.73 0.24
N PRO A 307 -4.82 22.93 -0.78
CA PRO A 307 -4.38 23.23 -2.16
C PRO A 307 -3.47 24.46 -2.29
N GLU A 308 -3.58 25.41 -1.35
CA GLU A 308 -2.77 26.63 -1.28
C GLU A 308 -1.33 26.40 -0.79
N ALA A 309 -1.02 25.22 -0.25
CA ALA A 309 0.33 24.81 0.14
C ALA A 309 1.11 24.07 -0.97
N SER A 310 0.49 23.77 -2.11
CA SER A 310 1.20 23.21 -3.26
C SER A 310 2.25 24.20 -3.78
N GLY A 311 3.45 23.74 -4.13
CA GLY A 311 4.52 24.62 -4.65
C GLY A 311 4.05 25.48 -5.85
N GLU A 312 3.05 25.02 -6.59
CA GLU A 312 2.41 25.76 -7.68
C GLU A 312 1.52 26.93 -7.23
N SER A 313 0.75 26.81 -6.15
CA SER A 313 -0.08 27.93 -5.66
C SER A 313 0.79 29.04 -5.07
N ILE A 314 1.83 28.67 -4.32
CA ILE A 314 2.84 29.60 -3.79
C ILE A 314 3.57 30.30 -4.95
N ALA A 315 3.93 29.57 -6.01
CA ALA A 315 4.51 30.15 -7.22
C ALA A 315 3.53 31.11 -7.93
N ARG A 316 2.24 30.75 -8.06
CA ARG A 316 1.20 31.61 -8.66
C ARG A 316 0.93 32.87 -7.84
N GLU A 317 1.00 32.80 -6.52
CA GLU A 317 0.92 33.98 -5.65
C GLU A 317 2.17 34.86 -5.74
N PHE A 318 3.35 34.26 -5.79
CA PHE A 318 4.62 34.97 -5.97
C PHE A 318 4.68 35.70 -7.32
N GLU A 319 4.22 35.07 -8.41
CA GLU A 319 4.07 35.72 -9.71
C GLU A 319 3.05 36.86 -9.69
N ARG A 320 1.91 36.68 -8.99
CA ARG A 320 0.91 37.76 -8.78
C ARG A 320 1.47 38.93 -7.96
N TYR A 321 2.39 38.66 -7.03
CA TYR A 321 3.07 39.67 -6.24
C TYR A 321 4.10 40.45 -7.07
N LEU A 322 4.90 39.77 -7.90
CA LEU A 322 5.86 40.40 -8.80
C LEU A 322 5.18 41.26 -9.89
N LYS A 323 4.09 40.78 -10.50
CA LYS A 323 3.30 41.56 -11.48
C LYS A 323 2.71 42.85 -10.89
N ARG A 324 2.31 42.84 -9.62
CA ARG A 324 1.84 44.06 -8.92
C ARG A 324 2.95 45.08 -8.67
N ARG A 325 4.20 44.63 -8.51
CA ARG A 325 5.35 45.53 -8.31
C ARG A 325 5.82 46.17 -9.61
N ASP A 326 5.67 45.47 -10.74
CA ASP A 326 6.05 45.97 -12.06
C ASP A 326 5.06 47.03 -12.58
N GLN A 327 3.77 46.89 -12.26
CA GLN A 327 2.73 47.90 -12.57
C GLN A 327 2.82 49.17 -11.71
N GLY A 328 3.64 49.18 -10.65
CA GLY A 328 3.87 50.35 -9.79
C GLY A 328 5.05 51.24 -10.22
N ARG A 329 5.82 50.85 -11.24
CA ARG A 329 6.93 51.64 -11.81
C ARG A 329 6.58 52.09 -13.22
N GLY A 330 5.62 52.99 -13.33
CA GLY A 330 5.29 53.62 -14.60
C GLY A 330 4.70 55.01 -14.41
N TRP A 331 5.53 56.03 -14.17
CA TRP A 331 5.31 57.38 -14.69
C TRP A 331 6.57 58.26 -14.63
N GLU A 332 6.84 58.95 -15.75
CA GLU A 332 7.96 59.86 -16.05
C GLU A 332 7.87 61.23 -15.33
N PRO A 333 8.89 62.12 -15.48
CA PRO A 333 8.64 63.21 -16.44
C PRO A 333 9.89 63.72 -17.21
N GLY A 334 9.72 63.87 -18.53
CA GLY A 334 9.71 65.18 -19.20
C GLY A 334 10.98 66.05 -19.31
N GLY A 335 11.33 66.38 -20.56
CA GLY A 335 11.69 67.77 -20.92
C GLY A 335 13.12 68.02 -21.41
N SER A 336 13.33 67.95 -22.72
CA SER A 336 14.46 68.60 -23.41
C SER A 336 13.98 69.88 -24.12
N ASN A 337 14.59 71.00 -23.71
CA ASN A 337 14.72 72.32 -24.34
C ASN A 337 13.51 72.96 -25.04
#